data_AF-A0A517DZQ1-F1
#
_entry.id   AF-A0A517DZQ1-F1
#
_cell.length_a   1.000
_cell.length_b   1.000
_cell.length_c   1.000
_cell.angle_alpha   90.00
_cell.angle_beta   90.00
_cell.angle_gamma   90.00
#
_symmetry.space_group_name_H-M   'P 1'
#
loop_
_entity.id
_entity.type
_entity.pdbx_description
1 polymer ?
#
loop_
_entity_poly.entity_id
_entity_poly.type
_entity_poly.pdbx_seq_one_letter_code
_entity_poly.pdbx_strand_id
1 'polypeptide(L)'
;MNKLKCILVIFALFVFTAVTNTDQVKIFSEPTPAGTVVSVLRLGDVVKVYQKSPDGQYLEVEHKGKHGWVIFKYLSPKDNRYSTEI
;
A
#
# COMPACT_ATOMS: atom_id res chain seq x y z
N MET A 1 32.97 -7.57 -20.54
CA MET A 1 31.83 -7.16 -21.39
C MET A 1 30.56 -7.37 -20.59
N ASN A 2 30.12 -6.29 -19.94
CA ASN A 2 29.03 -6.32 -18.99
C ASN A 2 27.73 -6.11 -19.77
N LYS A 3 26.98 -7.18 -20.00
CA LYS A 3 25.54 -7.06 -20.19
C LYS A 3 24.90 -7.87 -19.08
N LEU A 4 24.80 -7.20 -17.93
CA LEU A 4 23.87 -7.58 -16.87
C LEU A 4 22.55 -7.88 -17.57
N LYS A 5 22.13 -9.14 -17.53
CA LYS A 5 20.76 -9.51 -17.85
C LYS A 5 19.91 -8.65 -16.92
N CYS A 6 19.30 -7.59 -17.44
CA CYS A 6 18.17 -6.96 -16.81
C CYS A 6 17.13 -8.06 -16.68
N ILE A 7 17.17 -8.76 -15.55
CA ILE A 7 16.07 -9.59 -15.10
C ILE A 7 14.93 -8.59 -15.04
N LEU A 8 14.08 -8.64 -16.05
CA LEU A 8 12.74 -8.09 -15.99
C LEU A 8 12.07 -8.87 -14.86
N VAL A 9 12.31 -8.45 -13.62
CA VAL A 9 11.55 -8.92 -12.48
C VAL A 9 10.19 -8.34 -12.74
N ILE A 10 9.32 -9.14 -13.35
CA ILE A 10 7.88 -8.91 -13.36
C ILE A 10 7.48 -9.06 -11.88
N PHE A 11 7.74 -8.02 -11.08
CA PHE A 11 7.07 -7.84 -9.82
C PHE A 11 5.61 -7.67 -10.24
N ALA A 12 4.85 -8.75 -10.13
CA ALA A 12 3.41 -8.66 -10.27
C ALA A 12 2.95 -7.60 -9.27
N LEU A 13 2.62 -6.42 -9.78
CA LEU A 13 2.02 -5.35 -9.00
C LEU A 13 0.63 -5.85 -8.63
N PHE A 14 0.54 -6.57 -7.51
CA PHE A 14 -0.74 -6.96 -6.95
C PHE A 14 -1.37 -5.70 -6.36
N VAL A 15 -2.04 -4.93 -7.25
CA VAL A 15 -2.84 -3.80 -6.84
C VAL A 15 -4.16 -4.33 -6.33
N PHE A 16 -4.42 -4.14 -5.04
CA PHE A 16 -5.71 -4.43 -4.43
C PHE A 16 -6.20 -3.22 -3.64
N THR A 17 -7.46 -3.24 -3.22
CA THR A 17 -8.01 -2.19 -2.36
C THR A 17 -8.03 -2.64 -0.92
N ALA A 18 -7.76 -1.72 -0.01
CA ALA A 18 -7.89 -1.95 1.43
C ALA A 18 -8.69 -0.83 2.08
N VAL A 19 -9.31 -1.14 3.21
CA VAL A 19 -10.11 -0.20 3.99
C VAL A 19 -9.40 0.07 5.31
N THR A 20 -9.41 1.34 5.72
CA THR A 20 -8.82 1.76 6.99
C THR A 20 -9.72 1.35 8.16
N ASN A 21 -9.18 0.67 9.17
CA ASN A 21 -9.95 0.11 10.30
C ASN A 21 -10.01 1.01 11.54
N THR A 22 -9.30 2.14 11.54
CA THR A 22 -9.27 3.13 12.63
C THR A 22 -9.19 4.54 12.05
N ASP A 23 -9.53 5.54 12.86
CA ASP A 23 -9.39 6.94 12.47
C ASP A 23 -7.94 7.44 12.64
N GLN A 24 -7.62 8.56 12.00
CA GLN A 24 -6.34 9.26 12.07
C GLN A 24 -5.10 8.43 11.63
N VAL A 25 -5.26 7.58 10.62
CA VAL A 25 -4.15 6.76 10.11
C VAL A 25 -3.24 7.59 9.21
N LYS A 26 -1.95 7.64 9.55
CA LYS A 26 -0.96 8.46 8.83
C LYS A 26 -0.45 7.74 7.59
N ILE A 27 -0.38 8.47 6.48
CA ILE A 27 0.42 8.12 5.31
C ILE A 27 1.78 8.81 5.45
N PHE A 28 2.85 8.02 5.50
CA PHE A 28 4.22 8.48 5.61
C PHE A 28 4.89 8.59 4.23
N SER A 29 5.85 9.49 4.08
CA SER A 29 6.65 9.62 2.86
C SER A 29 7.56 8.41 2.61
N GLU A 30 7.97 7.74 3.69
CA GLU A 30 8.87 6.59 3.71
C GLU A 30 8.32 5.53 4.70
N PRO A 31 8.65 4.23 4.54
CA PRO A 31 8.18 3.16 5.42
C PRO A 31 8.96 3.13 6.74
N THR A 32 9.03 4.26 7.44
CA THR A 32 9.75 4.41 8.71
C THR A 32 8.92 5.24 9.69
N PRO A 33 9.08 5.04 11.02
CA PRO A 33 8.42 5.87 12.02
C PRO A 33 8.83 7.36 11.98
N ALA A 34 9.99 7.66 11.40
CA ALA A 34 10.51 9.01 11.22
C ALA A 34 10.08 9.65 9.89
N GLY A 35 9.36 8.92 9.03
CA GLY A 35 8.84 9.43 7.77
C GLY A 35 7.93 10.64 7.99
N THR A 36 7.98 11.60 7.08
CA THR A 36 7.11 12.79 7.17
C THR A 36 5.68 12.38 6.85
N VAL A 37 4.71 12.95 7.57
CA VAL A 37 3.29 12.68 7.31
C VAL A 37 2.82 13.45 6.07
N VAL A 38 2.44 12.71 5.03
CA VAL A 38 1.95 13.25 3.74
C VAL A 38 0.45 13.54 3.79
N SER A 39 -0.30 12.67 4.48
CA SER A 39 -1.75 12.78 4.64
C SER A 39 -2.22 11.95 5.82
N VAL A 40 -3.46 12.17 6.23
CA VAL A 40 -4.16 11.39 7.25
C VAL A 40 -5.43 10.80 6.64
N LEU A 41 -5.65 9.51 6.86
CA LEU A 41 -6.83 8.75 6.48
C LEU A 41 -7.81 8.71 7.65
N ARG A 42 -9.10 8.61 7.30
CA ARG A 42 -10.18 8.40 8.25
C ARG A 42 -10.62 6.94 8.29
N LEU A 43 -11.30 6.57 9.37
CA LEU A 43 -11.96 5.27 9.47
C LEU A 43 -12.85 5.04 8.23
N GLY A 44 -12.70 3.89 7.58
CA GLY A 44 -13.47 3.53 6.39
C GLY A 44 -12.91 4.07 5.06
N ASP A 45 -11.87 4.90 5.06
CA ASP A 45 -11.24 5.34 3.81
C ASP A 45 -10.69 4.13 3.04
N VAL A 46 -10.94 4.13 1.71
CA VAL A 46 -10.48 3.11 0.79
C VAL A 46 -9.20 3.58 0.11
N VAL A 47 -8.17 2.73 0.12
CA VAL A 47 -6.87 2.99 -0.51
C VAL A 47 -6.55 1.91 -1.53
N LYS A 48 -5.77 2.26 -2.56
CA LYS A 48 -5.11 1.26 -3.40
C LYS A 48 -3.79 0.88 -2.76
N VAL A 49 -3.49 -0.41 -2.69
CA VAL A 49 -2.25 -0.96 -2.14
C VAL A 49 -1.41 -1.51 -3.29
N TYR A 50 -0.13 -1.17 -3.36
CA TYR A 50 0.77 -1.59 -4.46
C TYR A 50 1.75 -2.67 -4.04
N GLN A 51 2.38 -2.52 -2.87
CA GLN A 51 3.38 -3.45 -2.37
C GLN A 51 3.55 -3.35 -0.85
N LYS A 52 4.29 -4.31 -0.30
CA LYS A 52 4.77 -4.32 1.09
C LYS A 52 6.19 -3.77 1.15
N SER A 53 6.52 -3.10 2.25
CA SER A 53 7.92 -2.76 2.56
C SER A 53 8.75 -4.04 2.73
N PRO A 54 10.09 -3.97 2.63
CA PRO A 54 10.95 -5.15 2.77
C PRO A 54 10.77 -5.92 4.09
N ASP A 55 10.42 -5.22 5.18
CA ASP A 55 10.12 -5.78 6.49
C ASP A 55 8.64 -6.19 6.68
N GLY A 56 7.79 -5.92 5.69
CA GLY A 56 6.37 -6.21 5.70
C GLY A 56 5.52 -5.36 6.65
N GLN A 57 6.10 -4.39 7.35
CA GLN A 57 5.39 -3.57 8.35
C GLN A 57 4.55 -2.45 7.73
N TYR A 58 4.91 -2.02 6.52
CA TYR A 58 4.22 -0.96 5.79
C TYR A 58 3.70 -1.47 4.45
N LEU A 59 2.62 -0.83 4.01
CA LEU A 59 2.06 -0.96 2.68
C LEU A 59 2.23 0.35 1.94
N GLU A 60 2.73 0.28 0.71
CA GLU A 60 2.68 1.42 -0.20
C GLU A 60 1.26 1.56 -0.72
N VAL A 61 0.70 2.76 -0.57
CA VAL A 61 -0.69 3.07 -0.90
C VAL A 61 -0.84 4.35 -1.70
N GLU A 62 -1.97 4.45 -2.41
CA GLU A 62 -2.47 5.69 -2.98
C GLU A 62 -3.87 6.01 -2.44
N HIS A 63 -4.07 7.26 -2.02
CA HIS A 63 -5.37 7.80 -1.66
C HIS A 63 -5.54 9.21 -2.25
N LYS A 64 -6.56 9.39 -3.08
CA LYS A 64 -6.89 10.68 -3.73
C LYS A 64 -5.68 11.31 -4.44
N GLY A 65 -4.90 10.49 -5.15
CA GLY A 65 -3.70 10.93 -5.87
C GLY A 65 -2.45 11.19 -5.01
N LYS A 66 -2.52 10.97 -3.69
CA LYS A 66 -1.34 11.03 -2.80
C LYS A 66 -0.79 9.63 -2.57
N HIS A 67 0.49 9.45 -2.83
CA HIS A 67 1.24 8.21 -2.59
C HIS A 67 2.00 8.27 -1.26
N GLY A 68 2.16 7.11 -0.62
CA GLY A 68 3.02 6.95 0.55
C GLY A 68 2.82 5.62 1.25
N TRP A 69 3.22 5.54 2.51
CA TRP A 69 3.34 4.31 3.28
C TRP A 69 2.42 4.32 4.49
N VAL A 70 1.66 3.24 4.70
CA VAL A 70 0.77 3.06 5.86
C VAL A 70 1.16 1.79 6.60
N ILE A 71 1.12 1.82 7.93
CA ILE A 71 1.39 0.62 8.74
C ILE A 71 0.31 -0.43 8.45
N PHE A 72 0.75 -1.64 8.06
CA PHE A 72 -0.09 -2.73 7.59
C PHE A 72 -1.30 -3.02 8.51
N LYS A 73 -1.09 -2.99 9.83
CA LYS A 73 -2.12 -3.33 10.83
C LYS A 73 -3.37 -2.43 10.80
N TYR A 74 -3.27 -1.25 10.18
CA TYR A 74 -4.38 -0.30 10.08
C TYR A 74 -5.24 -0.50 8.84
N LEU A 75 -4.86 -1.42 7.96
CA LEU A 75 -5.56 -1.72 6.72
C LEU A 75 -6.10 -3.14 6.74
N SER A 76 -7.38 -3.26 6.37
CA SER A 76 -8.01 -4.54 6.08
C SER A 76 -8.13 -4.68 4.56
N PRO A 77 -7.50 -5.70 3.94
CA PRO A 77 -7.72 -5.97 2.53
C PRO A 77 -9.21 -6.10 2.25
N LYS A 78 -9.71 -5.38 1.26
CA LYS A 78 -11.04 -5.64 0.73
C LYS A 78 -10.94 -6.95 -0.02
N ASP A 79 -11.67 -7.97 0.43
CA ASP A 79 -11.65 -9.26 -0.24
C ASP A 79 -12.14 -9.08 -1.68
N ASN A 80 -11.24 -9.29 -2.65
CA ASN A 80 -11.57 -9.24 -4.06
C ASN A 80 -12.00 -10.62 -4.61
N ARG A 81 -12.01 -11.66 -3.76
CA ARG A 81 -12.38 -13.03 -4.16
C ARG A 81 -13.89 -13.26 -4.21
N TYR A 82 -14.68 -12.27 -3.83
CA TYR A 82 -16.14 -12.21 -4.03
C TYR A 82 -16.53 -11.26 -5.18
N SER A 83 -15.79 -11.31 -6.30
CA SER A 83 -16.16 -10.60 -7.54
C SER A 83 -16.04 -11.50 -8.77
N THR A 84 -16.67 -12.66 -8.66
CA THR A 84 -17.11 -13.59 -9.73
C THR A 84 -18.34 -14.25 -9.08
N GLU A 85 -19.59 -14.24 -9.55
CA GLU A 85 -20.20 -14.24 -10.88
C GLU A 85 -21.63 -13.64 -10.75
N ILE A 86 -22.08 -12.83 -11.72
CA ILE A 86 -23.48 -12.81 -12.20
C ILE A 86 -23.40 -13.23 -13.67
#